data_AF-A0A6N7I572-F1
#
_entry.id   AF-A0A6N7I572-F1
#
_cell.length_a   1.000
_cell.length_b   1.000
_cell.length_c   1.000
_cell.angle_alpha   90.00
_cell.angle_beta   90.00
_cell.angle_gamma   90.00
#
_symmetry.space_group_name_H-M   'P 1'
#
loop_
_entity.id
_entity.type
_entity.pdbx_description
1 polymer ?
#
loop_
_entity_poly.entity_id
_entity_poly.type
_entity_poly.pdbx_seq_one_letter_code
_entity_poly.pdbx_strand_id
1 'polypeptide(L)'
;MRSERSYVAGLYTRLDAERSRVKGEYDAALRAGVGQDGGETPMERDVEVRALAREAKRLAVADNGLCFGRLDSLSGERSYIGRIGLFDEENDYEPVLLDWRAPAARAFYVATGANPENMRRRRQFHTRGRQVVDFTDEVLGRPDSGDRGDAALLAAVNAPRGDGMRDIVATIQAEQDEIIRLDHPGVLVIEGGPGTGKTVVALHRVAYLLYTQR
;
A
#
# COMPACT_ATOMS: atom_id res chain seq x y z
N MET A 1 -4.94 -18.26 -7.29
CA MET A 1 -5.38 -18.36 -5.89
C MET A 1 -4.32 -18.85 -4.92
N ARG A 2 -3.80 -20.10 -4.99
CA ARG A 2 -2.79 -20.60 -4.02
C ARG A 2 -1.48 -19.78 -3.99
N SER A 3 -0.95 -19.43 -5.17
CA SER A 3 0.27 -18.61 -5.28
C SER A 3 0.12 -17.24 -4.62
N GLU A 4 -0.99 -16.52 -4.86
CA GLU A 4 -1.25 -15.22 -4.23
C GLU A 4 -1.35 -15.31 -2.71
N ARG A 5 -2.07 -16.33 -2.20
CA ARG A 5 -2.18 -16.57 -0.75
C ARG A 5 -0.83 -16.83 -0.12
N SER A 6 0.02 -17.64 -0.77
CA SER A 6 1.37 -17.93 -0.29
C SER A 6 2.25 -16.68 -0.28
N TYR A 7 2.16 -15.85 -1.33
CA TYR A 7 2.94 -14.61 -1.42
C TYR A 7 2.53 -13.62 -0.32
N VAL A 8 1.22 -13.36 -0.17
CA VAL A 8 0.69 -12.47 0.87
C VAL A 8 1.01 -12.99 2.29
N ALA A 9 0.97 -14.30 2.51
CA ALA A 9 1.41 -14.89 3.79
C ALA A 9 2.91 -14.65 4.04
N GLY A 10 3.74 -14.72 3.01
CA GLY A 10 5.16 -14.35 3.07
C GLY A 10 5.38 -12.87 3.42
N LEU A 11 4.55 -11.96 2.90
CA LEU A 11 4.58 -10.55 3.27
C LEU A 11 4.24 -10.34 4.75
N TYR A 12 3.22 -11.03 5.27
CA TYR A 12 2.89 -10.98 6.69
C TYR A 12 3.99 -11.55 7.58
N THR A 13 4.66 -12.61 7.14
CA THR A 13 5.81 -13.19 7.85
C THR A 13 6.94 -12.16 7.97
N ARG A 14 7.27 -11.46 6.88
CA ARG A 14 8.25 -10.37 6.89
C ARG A 14 7.82 -9.21 7.79
N LEU A 15 6.56 -8.79 7.71
CA LEU A 15 6.02 -7.75 8.58
C LEU A 15 6.13 -8.11 10.06
N ASP A 16 5.81 -9.35 10.44
CA ASP A 16 5.89 -9.79 11.83
C ASP A 16 7.34 -9.92 12.32
N ALA A 17 8.26 -10.36 11.46
CA ALA A 17 9.69 -10.36 11.75
C ALA A 17 10.19 -8.93 12.02
N GLU A 18 9.84 -7.99 11.15
CA GLU A 18 10.23 -6.59 11.27
C GLU A 18 9.64 -5.92 12.52
N ARG A 19 8.35 -6.18 12.81
CA ARG A 19 7.72 -5.74 14.06
C ARG A 19 8.44 -6.29 15.30
N SER A 20 8.86 -7.54 15.25
CA SER A 20 9.59 -8.19 16.35
C SER A 20 10.96 -7.57 16.54
N ARG A 21 11.68 -7.27 15.44
CA ARG A 21 12.98 -6.59 15.44
C ARG A 21 12.86 -5.19 16.04
N VAL A 22 11.99 -4.35 15.48
CA VAL A 22 11.77 -2.96 15.95
C VAL A 22 11.31 -2.92 17.41
N LYS A 23 10.47 -3.87 17.83
CA LYS A 23 10.07 -3.99 19.24
C LYS A 23 11.24 -4.36 20.15
N GLY A 24 12.08 -5.31 19.72
CA GLY A 24 13.27 -5.71 20.46
C GLY A 24 14.25 -4.54 20.64
N GLU A 25 14.52 -3.79 19.58
CA GLU A 25 15.33 -2.57 19.60
C GLU A 25 14.72 -1.49 20.50
N TYR A 26 13.42 -1.27 20.39
CA TYR A 26 12.70 -0.31 21.24
C TYR A 26 12.81 -0.65 22.73
N ASP A 27 12.58 -1.93 23.08
CA ASP A 27 12.68 -2.39 24.46
C ASP A 27 14.14 -2.34 24.97
N ALA A 28 15.13 -2.56 24.10
CA ALA A 28 16.55 -2.41 24.43
C ALA A 28 16.91 -0.93 24.69
N ALA A 29 16.53 -0.02 23.80
CA ALA A 29 16.74 1.42 23.95
C ALA A 29 16.03 2.00 25.20
N LEU A 30 14.88 1.43 25.59
CA LEU A 30 14.21 1.77 26.84
C LEU A 30 14.94 1.24 28.09
N ARG A 31 15.65 0.11 27.99
CA ARG A 31 16.40 -0.48 29.11
C ARG A 31 17.83 0.04 29.22
N ALA A 32 18.40 0.59 28.15
CA ALA A 32 19.72 1.21 28.15
C ALA A 32 19.76 2.27 29.26
N GLY A 33 20.57 1.99 30.28
CA GLY A 33 20.74 2.89 31.43
C GLY A 33 21.50 4.14 31.00
N VAL A 34 21.11 5.29 31.52
CA VAL A 34 21.88 6.53 31.33
C VAL A 34 23.21 6.37 32.06
N GLY A 35 24.30 6.20 31.31
CA GLY A 35 25.66 6.44 31.81
C GLY A 35 26.45 5.25 32.37
N GLN A 36 26.29 4.02 31.87
CA GLN A 36 27.20 2.93 32.29
C GLN A 36 28.50 2.85 31.47
N ASP A 37 28.53 3.32 30.21
CA ASP A 37 29.72 3.23 29.33
C ASP A 37 30.12 4.56 28.64
N GLY A 38 29.65 5.71 29.13
CA GLY A 38 30.13 7.03 28.67
C GLY A 38 29.87 7.39 27.20
N GLY A 39 29.09 6.59 26.46
CA GLY A 39 28.90 6.74 25.00
C GLY A 39 27.62 7.46 24.55
N GLU A 40 26.50 7.30 25.25
CA GLU A 40 25.19 7.79 24.78
C GLU A 40 24.58 8.82 25.73
N THR A 41 24.28 10.00 25.19
CA THR A 41 23.59 11.07 25.91
C THR A 41 22.10 10.72 26.10
N PRO A 42 21.45 11.22 27.16
CA PRO A 42 20.00 11.10 27.31
C PRO A 42 19.21 11.61 26.10
N MET A 43 19.73 12.61 25.39
CA MET A 43 19.12 13.16 24.18
C MET A 43 19.14 12.15 23.02
N GLU A 44 20.27 11.50 22.76
CA GLU A 44 20.41 10.51 21.67
C GLU A 44 19.46 9.33 21.89
N ARG A 45 19.37 8.82 23.11
CA ARG A 45 18.41 7.80 23.51
C ARG A 45 16.96 8.25 23.25
N ASP A 46 16.60 9.45 23.66
CA ASP A 46 15.26 10.00 23.45
C ASP A 46 14.90 10.10 21.95
N VAL A 47 15.88 10.48 21.11
CA VAL A 47 15.73 10.53 19.66
C VAL A 47 15.50 9.12 19.09
N GLU A 48 16.33 8.16 19.49
CA GLU A 48 16.23 6.76 19.05
C GLU A 48 14.89 6.13 19.45
N VAL A 49 14.51 6.23 20.72
CA VAL A 49 13.24 5.70 21.25
C VAL A 49 12.05 6.30 20.50
N ARG A 50 12.08 7.60 20.19
CA ARG A 50 11.03 8.25 19.39
C ARG A 50 11.02 7.78 17.94
N ALA A 51 12.17 7.53 17.33
CA ALA A 51 12.27 6.99 15.98
C ALA A 51 11.69 5.57 15.91
N LEU A 52 12.10 4.69 16.82
CA LEU A 52 11.60 3.31 16.94
C LEU A 52 10.09 3.29 17.24
N ALA A 53 9.60 4.17 18.11
CA ALA A 53 8.16 4.28 18.39
C ALA A 53 7.35 4.72 17.16
N ARG A 54 7.89 5.61 16.31
CA ARG A 54 7.25 6.01 15.05
C ARG A 54 7.22 4.85 14.06
N GLU A 55 8.31 4.09 13.98
CA GLU A 55 8.41 2.93 13.11
C GLU A 55 7.47 1.79 13.54
N ALA A 56 7.44 1.46 14.83
CA ALA A 56 6.49 0.49 15.38
C ALA A 56 5.03 0.87 15.09
N LYS A 57 4.68 2.17 15.23
CA LYS A 57 3.35 2.67 14.86
C LYS A 57 3.07 2.52 13.37
N ARG A 58 4.04 2.79 12.50
CA ARG A 58 3.91 2.61 11.04
C ARG A 58 3.58 1.16 10.70
N LEU A 59 4.34 0.22 11.25
CA LEU A 59 4.16 -1.21 11.01
C LEU A 59 2.83 -1.73 11.57
N ALA A 60 2.31 -1.15 12.67
CA ALA A 60 1.04 -1.56 13.27
C ALA A 60 -0.18 -1.26 12.37
N VAL A 61 -0.15 -0.22 11.54
CA VAL A 61 -1.28 0.19 10.67
C VAL A 61 -1.62 -0.87 9.60
N ALA A 62 -0.69 -1.78 9.30
CA ALA A 62 -0.79 -2.72 8.18
C ALA A 62 -1.32 -4.12 8.55
N ASP A 63 -1.97 -4.28 9.71
CA ASP A 63 -2.39 -5.61 10.16
C ASP A 63 -3.54 -6.22 9.33
N ASN A 64 -4.47 -5.38 8.87
CA ASN A 64 -5.55 -5.76 7.96
C ASN A 64 -5.31 -5.14 6.57
N GLY A 65 -5.43 -5.96 5.53
CA GLY A 65 -5.29 -5.47 4.14
C GLY A 65 -3.88 -4.99 3.82
N LEU A 66 -2.83 -5.67 4.33
CA LEU A 66 -1.43 -5.32 4.07
C LEU A 66 -1.17 -5.13 2.57
N CYS A 67 -1.56 -6.11 1.77
CA CYS A 67 -1.51 -6.10 0.32
C CYS A 67 -2.94 -6.21 -0.23
N PHE A 68 -3.34 -5.19 -0.97
CA PHE A 68 -4.70 -5.10 -1.52
C PHE A 68 -4.73 -5.21 -3.05
N GLY A 69 -3.58 -5.27 -3.70
CA GLY A 69 -3.56 -5.52 -5.13
C GLY A 69 -2.18 -5.81 -5.71
N ARG A 70 -2.19 -6.06 -7.01
CA ARG A 70 -1.00 -6.32 -7.82
C ARG A 70 -1.16 -5.68 -9.20
N LEU A 71 -0.07 -5.16 -9.73
CA LEU A 71 0.09 -4.79 -11.13
C LEU A 71 0.98 -5.80 -11.84
N ASP A 72 0.58 -6.17 -13.05
CA ASP A 72 1.43 -6.90 -13.98
C ASP A 72 1.77 -5.95 -15.14
N SER A 73 3.05 -5.65 -15.35
CA SER A 73 3.51 -4.77 -16.42
C SER A 73 3.47 -5.47 -17.79
N LEU A 74 3.61 -4.69 -18.87
CA LEU A 74 3.80 -5.24 -20.22
C LEU A 74 5.12 -6.01 -20.37
N SER A 75 6.15 -5.69 -19.57
CA SER A 75 7.42 -6.43 -19.54
C SER A 75 7.34 -7.75 -18.76
N GLY A 76 6.21 -8.04 -18.09
CA GLY A 76 6.01 -9.23 -17.28
C GLY A 76 6.43 -9.10 -15.81
N GLU A 77 6.90 -7.92 -15.42
CA GLU A 77 7.21 -7.58 -14.03
C GLU A 77 5.94 -7.54 -13.17
N ARG A 78 6.07 -7.92 -11.90
CA ARG A 78 4.96 -7.95 -10.94
C ARG A 78 5.26 -7.01 -9.79
N SER A 79 4.36 -6.07 -9.55
CA SER A 79 4.46 -5.16 -8.42
C SER A 79 3.25 -5.33 -7.52
N TYR A 80 3.48 -5.68 -6.25
CA TYR A 80 2.41 -5.78 -5.25
C TYR A 80 2.22 -4.42 -4.58
N ILE A 81 0.97 -4.02 -4.39
CA ILE A 81 0.60 -2.72 -3.81
C ILE A 81 -0.03 -2.94 -2.44
N GLY A 82 0.41 -2.13 -1.47
CA GLY A 82 0.02 -2.27 -0.08
C GLY A 82 0.01 -0.97 0.71
N ARG A 83 -0.35 -1.08 1.98
CA ARG A 83 -0.49 0.05 2.91
C ARG A 83 0.86 0.65 3.35
N ILE A 84 1.89 -0.18 3.32
CA ILE A 84 3.27 0.17 3.67
C ILE A 84 4.21 -0.46 2.64
N GLY A 85 5.39 0.11 2.48
CA GLY A 85 6.48 -0.52 1.73
C GLY A 85 7.15 -1.62 2.55
N LEU A 86 7.46 -2.75 1.92
CA LEU A 86 8.33 -3.80 2.47
C LEU A 86 9.43 -4.10 1.45
N PHE A 87 10.63 -4.29 1.95
CA PHE A 87 11.84 -4.54 1.16
C PHE A 87 12.43 -5.91 1.54
N ASP A 88 13.12 -6.54 0.60
CA ASP A 88 13.86 -7.77 0.85
C ASP A 88 15.32 -7.46 1.21
N GLU A 89 15.64 -7.48 2.51
CA GLU A 89 17.00 -7.19 3.00
C GLU A 89 18.04 -8.20 2.47
N GLU A 90 17.63 -9.42 2.12
CA GLU A 90 18.52 -10.44 1.58
C GLU A 90 18.82 -10.24 0.09
N ASN A 91 17.96 -9.50 -0.63
CA ASN A 91 18.08 -9.26 -2.07
C ASN A 91 18.22 -7.77 -2.39
N ASP A 92 19.26 -7.14 -1.85
CA ASP A 92 19.64 -5.74 -2.11
C ASP A 92 18.49 -4.73 -1.89
N TYR A 93 17.65 -4.98 -0.88
CA TYR A 93 16.47 -4.17 -0.55
C TYR A 93 15.47 -4.03 -1.70
N GLU A 94 15.33 -5.06 -2.52
CA GLU A 94 14.31 -5.08 -3.59
C GLU A 94 12.90 -4.93 -2.98
N PRO A 95 12.04 -4.04 -3.52
CA PRO A 95 10.70 -3.83 -2.98
C PRO A 95 9.79 -5.03 -3.24
N VAL A 96 9.46 -5.79 -2.19
CA VAL A 96 8.52 -6.92 -2.26
C VAL A 96 7.06 -6.49 -2.12
N LEU A 97 6.83 -5.30 -1.57
CA LEU A 97 5.53 -4.62 -1.49
C LEU A 97 5.74 -3.12 -1.63
N LEU A 98 5.05 -2.49 -2.59
CA LEU A 98 5.07 -1.05 -2.78
C LEU A 98 4.04 -0.37 -1.87
N ASP A 99 4.47 0.70 -1.21
CA ASP A 99 3.55 1.61 -0.54
C ASP A 99 2.66 2.29 -1.58
N TRP A 100 1.36 2.32 -1.34
CA TRP A 100 0.39 2.95 -2.23
C TRP A 100 0.69 4.44 -2.52
N ARG A 101 1.40 5.12 -1.62
CA ARG A 101 1.81 6.52 -1.79
C ARG A 101 2.99 6.68 -2.73
N ALA A 102 3.76 5.62 -3.00
CA ALA A 102 4.90 5.69 -3.90
C ALA A 102 4.46 6.08 -5.33
N PRO A 103 5.26 6.86 -6.07
CA PRO A 103 4.98 7.17 -7.48
C PRO A 103 4.82 5.91 -8.34
N ALA A 104 5.61 4.86 -8.06
CA ALA A 104 5.53 3.57 -8.75
C ALA A 104 4.17 2.86 -8.57
N ALA A 105 3.40 3.20 -7.53
CA ALA A 105 2.06 2.64 -7.30
C ALA A 105 0.95 3.42 -8.03
N ARG A 106 1.24 4.59 -8.64
CA ARG A 106 0.24 5.47 -9.27
C ARG A 106 -0.61 4.74 -10.32
N ALA A 107 0.01 3.90 -11.14
CA ALA A 107 -0.68 3.14 -12.19
C ALA A 107 -1.80 2.24 -11.61
N PHE A 108 -1.74 1.86 -10.34
CA PHE A 108 -2.81 1.09 -9.71
C PHE A 108 -4.13 1.85 -9.66
N TYR A 109 -4.11 3.18 -9.60
CA TYR A 109 -5.31 4.00 -9.49
C TYR A 109 -5.73 4.62 -10.83
N VAL A 110 -4.75 5.09 -11.62
CA VAL A 110 -5.04 5.90 -12.81
C VAL A 110 -5.00 5.13 -14.12
N ALA A 111 -4.41 3.93 -14.14
CA ALA A 111 -4.33 3.15 -15.39
C ALA A 111 -5.73 2.68 -15.81
N THR A 112 -5.97 2.76 -17.12
CA THR A 112 -7.24 2.40 -17.77
C THR A 112 -6.97 1.62 -19.06
N GLY A 113 -8.03 1.10 -19.68
CA GLY A 113 -7.95 0.51 -21.03
C GLY A 113 -7.37 1.45 -22.10
N ALA A 114 -7.66 2.75 -21.99
CA ALA A 114 -7.21 3.76 -22.96
C ALA A 114 -5.81 4.30 -22.67
N ASN A 115 -5.47 4.45 -21.38
CA ASN A 115 -4.13 4.82 -20.93
C ASN A 115 -3.62 3.79 -19.89
N PRO A 116 -2.94 2.74 -20.33
CA PRO A 116 -2.54 1.64 -19.45
C PRO A 116 -1.32 1.93 -18.56
N GLU A 117 -0.59 3.04 -18.74
CA GLU A 117 0.60 3.38 -17.95
C GLU A 117 1.65 2.23 -17.94
N ASN A 118 1.88 1.60 -19.10
CA ASN A 118 2.73 0.40 -19.30
C ASN A 118 2.29 -0.87 -18.54
N MET A 119 1.06 -0.89 -18.01
CA MET A 119 0.50 -2.03 -17.30
C MET A 119 -0.39 -2.88 -18.21
N ARG A 120 -0.40 -4.19 -17.97
CA ARG A 120 -1.25 -5.15 -18.68
C ARG A 120 -2.45 -5.57 -17.87
N ARG A 121 -2.29 -5.71 -16.55
CA ARG A 121 -3.36 -6.19 -15.68
C ARG A 121 -3.26 -5.58 -14.30
N ARG A 122 -4.41 -5.23 -13.75
CA ARG A 122 -4.61 -4.87 -12.34
C ARG A 122 -5.40 -5.97 -11.66
N ARG A 123 -4.86 -6.50 -10.56
CA ARG A 123 -5.53 -7.47 -9.69
C ARG A 123 -5.85 -6.80 -8.36
N GLN A 124 -7.11 -6.85 -7.93
CA GLN A 124 -7.55 -6.34 -6.63
C GLN A 124 -7.86 -7.51 -5.71
N PHE A 125 -7.25 -7.54 -4.52
CA PHE A 125 -7.45 -8.61 -3.54
C PHE A 125 -8.60 -8.27 -2.59
N HIS A 126 -9.50 -9.24 -2.42
CA HIS A 126 -10.49 -9.24 -1.35
C HIS A 126 -9.91 -10.01 -0.17
N THR A 127 -9.64 -9.32 0.93
CA THR A 127 -9.03 -9.90 2.12
C THR A 127 -10.00 -9.98 3.28
N ARG A 128 -9.84 -10.99 4.13
CA ARG A 128 -10.46 -11.08 5.45
C ARG A 128 -9.34 -11.23 6.47
N GLY A 129 -9.06 -10.16 7.22
CA GLY A 129 -7.87 -10.08 8.05
C GLY A 129 -6.60 -10.24 7.19
N ARG A 130 -5.80 -11.26 7.50
CA ARG A 130 -4.54 -11.56 6.81
C ARG A 130 -4.65 -12.51 5.61
N GLN A 131 -5.86 -12.96 5.27
CA GLN A 131 -6.08 -13.97 4.23
C GLN A 131 -6.74 -13.37 3.00
N VAL A 132 -6.19 -13.68 1.82
CA VAL A 132 -6.83 -13.39 0.52
C VAL A 132 -7.97 -14.39 0.29
N VAL A 133 -9.20 -13.90 0.35
CA VAL A 133 -10.41 -14.68 0.13
C VAL A 133 -10.66 -14.87 -1.35
N ASP A 134 -10.57 -13.78 -2.12
CA ASP A 134 -10.82 -13.73 -3.57
C ASP A 134 -10.04 -12.59 -4.24
N PHE A 135 -10.10 -12.47 -5.56
CA PHE A 135 -9.59 -11.32 -6.30
C PHE A 135 -10.36 -11.03 -7.58
N THR A 136 -10.31 -9.77 -8.02
CA THR A 136 -10.82 -9.36 -9.34
C THR A 136 -9.67 -8.93 -10.23
N ASP A 137 -9.66 -9.43 -11.46
CA ASP A 137 -8.71 -9.01 -12.49
C ASP A 137 -9.37 -8.01 -13.45
N GLU A 138 -8.60 -6.99 -13.80
CA GLU A 138 -8.92 -6.00 -14.81
C GLU A 138 -7.79 -5.94 -15.83
N VAL A 139 -8.13 -6.14 -17.11
CA VAL A 139 -7.18 -6.03 -18.21
C VAL A 139 -7.03 -4.55 -18.57
N LEU A 140 -5.79 -4.08 -18.61
CA LEU A 140 -5.42 -2.72 -18.98
C LEU A 140 -4.86 -2.74 -20.40
N GLY A 141 -5.20 -1.73 -21.19
CA GLY A 141 -4.86 -1.69 -22.62
C GLY A 141 -5.83 -2.46 -23.53
N ARG A 142 -5.39 -2.69 -24.77
CA ARG A 142 -6.17 -3.44 -25.76
C ARG A 142 -6.15 -4.93 -25.41
N PRO A 143 -7.29 -5.60 -25.28
CA PRO A 143 -7.30 -7.04 -25.06
C PRO A 143 -6.69 -7.74 -26.26
N ASP A 144 -5.80 -8.70 -26.00
CA ASP A 144 -5.33 -9.61 -27.05
C ASP A 144 -6.53 -10.38 -27.60
N SER A 145 -6.48 -10.74 -28.89
CA SER A 145 -7.56 -11.39 -29.64
C SER A 145 -8.16 -12.69 -29.05
N GLY A 146 -7.60 -13.21 -27.94
CA GLY A 146 -8.15 -14.32 -27.15
C GLY A 146 -9.05 -13.92 -25.98
N ASP A 147 -8.94 -12.69 -25.46
CA ASP A 147 -9.76 -12.16 -24.37
C ASP A 147 -10.87 -11.29 -24.98
N ARG A 148 -11.98 -11.93 -25.40
CA ARG A 148 -13.14 -11.22 -25.97
C ARG A 148 -13.59 -10.11 -25.01
N GLY A 149 -13.78 -8.90 -25.55
CA GLY A 149 -14.20 -7.70 -24.79
C GLY A 149 -15.47 -7.88 -23.95
N ASP A 150 -16.30 -8.88 -24.25
CA ASP A 150 -17.44 -9.28 -23.44
C ASP A 150 -17.03 -9.78 -22.04
N ALA A 151 -15.86 -10.40 -21.88
CA ALA A 151 -15.40 -10.93 -20.60
C ALA A 151 -15.04 -9.81 -19.60
N ALA A 152 -14.49 -8.68 -20.06
CA ALA A 152 -14.19 -7.54 -19.19
C ALA A 152 -15.47 -6.80 -18.75
N LEU A 153 -16.44 -6.64 -19.66
CA LEU A 153 -17.75 -6.07 -19.33
C LEU A 153 -18.55 -7.01 -18.40
N LEU A 154 -18.56 -8.31 -18.69
CA LEU A 154 -19.19 -9.33 -17.83
C LEU A 154 -18.48 -9.45 -16.49
N ALA A 155 -17.16 -9.30 -16.41
CA ALA A 155 -16.43 -9.30 -15.14
C ALA A 155 -16.74 -8.04 -14.32
N ALA A 156 -16.88 -6.87 -14.94
CA ALA A 156 -17.29 -5.65 -14.26
C ALA A 156 -18.75 -5.71 -13.76
N VAL A 157 -19.66 -6.32 -14.54
CA VAL A 157 -21.06 -6.52 -14.16
C VAL A 157 -21.23 -7.61 -13.09
N ASN A 158 -20.46 -8.70 -13.18
CA ASN A 158 -20.49 -9.83 -12.24
C ASN A 158 -19.52 -9.66 -11.06
N ALA A 159 -18.77 -8.56 -11.01
CA ALA A 159 -17.85 -8.26 -9.90
C ALA A 159 -18.66 -8.33 -8.59
N PRO A 160 -18.29 -9.21 -7.65
CA PRO A 160 -19.03 -9.36 -6.41
C PRO A 160 -19.18 -8.00 -5.71
N ARG A 161 -20.42 -7.53 -5.59
CA ARG A 161 -20.80 -6.49 -4.63
C ARG A 161 -20.91 -7.15 -3.26
N GLY A 162 -19.80 -7.73 -2.80
CA GLY A 162 -19.75 -8.45 -1.53
C GLY A 162 -19.78 -7.46 -0.35
N ASP A 163 -20.48 -7.86 0.72
CA ASP A 163 -20.61 -7.15 2.01
C ASP A 163 -19.31 -7.10 2.84
N GLY A 164 -18.15 -7.28 2.20
CA GLY A 164 -16.85 -7.10 2.85
C GLY A 164 -16.51 -5.62 2.94
N MET A 165 -15.96 -5.18 4.08
CA MET A 165 -15.35 -3.86 4.20
C MET A 165 -14.18 -3.78 3.22
N ARG A 166 -14.43 -3.21 2.03
CA ARG A 166 -13.39 -2.99 1.01
C ARG A 166 -12.36 -2.04 1.61
N ASP A 167 -11.09 -2.36 1.41
CA ASP A 167 -10.03 -1.47 1.86
C ASP A 167 -10.19 -0.12 1.16
N ILE A 168 -10.46 0.94 1.94
CA ILE A 168 -10.74 2.28 1.41
C ILE A 168 -9.61 2.78 0.52
N VAL A 169 -8.37 2.40 0.82
CA VAL A 169 -7.18 2.73 0.03
C VAL A 169 -7.24 2.02 -1.33
N ALA A 170 -7.61 0.74 -1.34
CA ALA A 170 -7.73 -0.05 -2.58
C ALA A 170 -8.84 0.47 -3.51
N THR A 171 -9.82 1.19 -2.96
CA THR A 171 -10.96 1.74 -3.70
C THR A 171 -10.82 3.22 -4.07
N ILE A 172 -9.65 3.83 -3.86
CA ILE A 172 -9.39 5.21 -4.31
C ILE A 172 -9.64 5.28 -5.83
N GLN A 173 -10.50 6.21 -6.25
CA GLN A 173 -10.81 6.44 -7.66
C GLN A 173 -9.76 7.32 -8.32
N ALA A 174 -9.68 7.32 -9.66
CA ALA A 174 -8.69 8.12 -10.41
C ALA A 174 -8.77 9.62 -10.06
N GLU A 175 -9.98 10.20 -10.02
CA GLU A 175 -10.18 11.61 -9.68
C GLU A 175 -9.77 11.92 -8.23
N GLN A 176 -9.94 10.95 -7.33
CA GLN A 176 -9.51 11.07 -5.94
C GLN A 176 -7.98 10.98 -5.82
N ASP A 177 -7.34 10.08 -6.57
CA ASP A 177 -5.88 9.95 -6.62
C ASP A 177 -5.24 11.23 -7.16
N GLU A 178 -5.83 11.84 -8.19
CA GLU A 178 -5.40 13.16 -8.70
C GLU A 178 -5.43 14.22 -7.60
N ILE A 179 -6.52 14.32 -6.83
CA ILE A 179 -6.62 15.26 -5.71
C ILE A 179 -5.60 14.93 -4.61
N ILE A 180 -5.41 13.65 -4.30
CA ILE A 180 -4.45 13.20 -3.27
C ILE A 180 -3.02 13.55 -3.67
N ARG A 181 -2.66 13.34 -4.94
CA ARG A 181 -1.29 13.54 -5.46
C ARG A 181 -1.04 14.91 -6.05
N LEU A 182 -2.05 15.79 -6.11
CA LEU A 182 -1.92 17.13 -6.68
C LEU A 182 -0.75 17.89 -6.05
N ASP A 183 0.25 18.20 -6.87
CA ASP A 183 1.40 19.01 -6.47
C ASP A 183 1.02 20.49 -6.50
N HIS A 184 0.47 20.96 -5.38
CA HIS A 184 0.05 22.35 -5.23
C HIS A 184 0.57 22.90 -3.90
N PRO A 185 1.45 23.92 -3.92
CA PRO A 185 1.88 24.59 -2.72
C PRO A 185 0.76 25.54 -2.25
N GLY A 186 0.16 25.24 -1.10
CA GLY A 186 -0.81 26.14 -0.44
C GLY A 186 -2.15 25.50 -0.11
N VAL A 187 -3.20 26.32 -0.14
CA VAL A 187 -4.56 25.93 0.27
C VAL A 187 -5.28 25.24 -0.89
N LEU A 188 -5.73 24.01 -0.65
CA LEU A 188 -6.59 23.26 -1.58
C LEU A 188 -8.01 23.17 -1.01
N VAL A 189 -9.01 23.55 -1.81
CA VAL A 189 -10.43 23.35 -1.49
C VAL A 189 -10.94 22.14 -2.25
N ILE A 190 -11.54 21.17 -1.55
CA ILE A 190 -12.13 19.97 -2.15
C ILE A 190 -13.66 20.11 -2.09
N GLU A 191 -14.28 20.36 -3.24
CA GLU A 191 -15.73 20.45 -3.39
C GLU A 191 -16.32 19.16 -3.97
N GLY A 192 -17.59 18.86 -3.66
CA GLY A 192 -18.29 17.69 -4.21
C GLY A 192 -19.59 17.37 -3.48
N GLY A 193 -20.42 16.53 -4.08
CA GLY A 193 -21.75 16.18 -3.56
C GLY A 193 -21.73 15.33 -2.26
N PRO A 194 -22.87 15.17 -1.57
CA PRO A 194 -22.98 14.28 -0.41
C PRO A 194 -22.51 12.86 -0.73
N GLY A 195 -21.77 12.23 0.19
CA GLY A 195 -21.31 10.84 0.03
C GLY A 195 -20.09 10.62 -0.88
N THR A 196 -19.52 11.65 -1.51
CA THR A 196 -18.37 11.50 -2.43
C THR A 196 -17.01 11.25 -1.77
N GLY A 197 -16.98 11.02 -0.45
CA GLY A 197 -15.75 10.65 0.27
C GLY A 197 -14.74 11.78 0.52
N LYS A 198 -15.11 13.06 0.37
CA LYS A 198 -14.19 14.22 0.51
C LYS A 198 -13.32 14.20 1.76
N THR A 199 -13.87 13.88 2.93
CA THR A 199 -13.11 13.81 4.18
C THR A 199 -12.04 12.72 4.13
N VAL A 200 -12.37 11.57 3.55
CA VAL A 200 -11.44 10.46 3.37
C VAL A 200 -10.34 10.85 2.36
N VAL A 201 -10.71 11.50 1.26
CA VAL A 201 -9.75 12.02 0.27
C VAL A 201 -8.80 13.04 0.91
N ALA A 202 -9.32 13.97 1.72
CA ALA A 202 -8.50 14.95 2.44
C ALA A 202 -7.51 14.28 3.41
N LEU A 203 -7.95 13.28 4.18
CA LEU A 203 -7.08 12.52 5.08
C LEU A 203 -5.98 11.76 4.33
N HIS A 204 -6.32 11.10 3.22
CA HIS A 204 -5.33 10.43 2.37
C HIS A 204 -4.36 11.41 1.72
N ARG A 205 -4.81 12.60 1.32
CA ARG A 205 -3.94 13.68 0.84
C ARG A 205 -2.93 14.09 1.91
N VAL A 206 -3.37 14.31 3.15
CA VAL A 206 -2.45 14.61 4.26
C VAL A 206 -1.44 13.47 4.45
N ALA A 207 -1.89 12.22 4.43
CA ALA A 207 -1.00 11.06 4.56
C ALA A 207 0.01 10.93 3.40
N TYR A 208 -0.37 11.34 2.18
CA TYR A 208 0.50 11.40 1.02
C TYR A 208 1.54 12.52 1.15
N LEU A 209 1.11 13.74 1.51
CA LEU A 209 2.03 14.87 1.72
C LEU A 209 3.05 14.60 2.84
N LEU A 210 2.60 13.99 3.94
CA LEU A 210 3.50 13.55 5.03
C LEU A 210 4.42 12.37 4.65
N TYR A 211 4.15 11.70 3.53
CA TYR A 211 5.03 10.66 2.99
C TYR A 211 6.06 11.27 2.02
N THR A 212 5.63 12.19 1.15
CA THR A 212 6.51 12.80 0.14
C THR A 212 7.39 13.92 0.69
N GLN A 213 7.03 14.55 1.80
CA GLN A 213 7.82 15.61 2.47
C GLN A 213 8.65 15.08 3.66
N ARG A 214 8.95 13.77 3.69
CA ARG A 214 9.86 13.17 4.68
C ARG A 214 11.32 13.42 4.34
#